data_AF-A0A7S3SQK2-F1
#
_entry.id   AF-A0A7S3SQK2-F1
#
_cell.length_a   1.000
_cell.length_b   1.000
_cell.length_c   1.000
_cell.angle_alpha   90.00
_cell.angle_beta   90.00
_cell.angle_gamma   90.00
#
_symmetry.space_group_name_H-M   'P 1'
#
loop_
_entity.id
_entity.type
_entity.pdbx_description
1 polymer ?
#
loop_
_entity_poly.entity_id
_entity_poly.type
_entity_poly.pdbx_seq_one_letter_code
_entity_poly.pdbx_strand_id
1 'polypeptide(L)'
;GGDGGGGGGGEGASLWGCGHAEYGQLGTGDAANVGDAERDYPEPRQIPLPADGEPCGVSAGALHTAVLTERGEVLTFGWGAAGALGHGGFGYELEPRAVEALRSIRATSISAGARHTVAVQAAASTGGPSLARDLGRLLRAGTGADVAVVAGKGPGRRRFLLHRAVLACRCPRLLAMAALSSRFCRGAPAAEEPREWEWHRPEGRCYEGGWPPPDCLPALGLPECRAPIFALLATWLYTGRLLCSETLFLEQLADAAASLRLRALVAECRRLIGSTLWPGDAASPHDDLGASFARLLLEASSGPADDVCLRAVDGEVGASRALLCARSEFFRSALQGGFHQLPTIDLQWTGVGRHELRQLLSFVYSGRVVASGSEGRGDLALLSPEAALSLLPLAAALLLDGLQRLSEAVLSAVVDEENASALLEVADQCYASRLKATCSEVLRS
;
A
#
# COMPACT_ATOMS: atom_id res chain seq x y z
N GLY A 1 21.46 28.50 -34.78
CA GLY A 1 20.13 27.90 -34.91
C GLY A 1 20.27 26.59 -35.65
N GLY A 2 19.63 25.50 -35.27
CA GLY A 2 18.52 25.36 -34.33
C GLY A 2 18.76 24.26 -33.29
N ASP A 3 17.91 24.35 -32.28
CA ASP A 3 17.95 23.68 -30.98
C ASP A 3 17.88 22.15 -31.04
N GLY A 4 18.79 21.52 -30.30
CA GLY A 4 18.60 20.20 -29.73
C GLY A 4 17.74 20.30 -28.47
N GLY A 5 16.42 20.26 -28.64
CA GLY A 5 15.48 20.08 -27.53
C GLY A 5 15.44 18.61 -27.10
N GLY A 6 16.38 18.20 -26.25
CA GLY A 6 16.29 16.96 -25.50
C GLY A 6 15.17 17.06 -24.46
N GLY A 7 13.95 16.69 -24.86
CA GLY A 7 12.84 16.52 -23.95
C GLY A 7 13.11 15.34 -23.02
N GLY A 8 13.29 15.62 -21.73
CA GLY A 8 13.35 14.60 -20.68
C GLY A 8 12.05 13.79 -20.67
N GLY A 9 12.15 12.53 -21.09
CA GLY A 9 11.08 11.56 -20.89
C GLY A 9 11.00 11.24 -19.40
N GLY A 10 9.98 11.76 -18.71
CA GLY A 10 9.63 11.29 -17.39
C GLY A 10 9.31 9.79 -17.44
N GLU A 11 9.87 9.02 -16.50
CA GLU A 11 9.61 7.59 -16.31
C GLU A 11 8.19 7.36 -15.75
N GLY A 12 7.15 7.78 -16.49
CA GLY A 12 5.76 7.47 -16.17
C GLY A 12 5.39 6.05 -16.64
N ALA A 13 4.53 5.36 -15.91
CA ALA A 13 4.00 4.07 -16.34
C ALA A 13 3.29 4.22 -17.70
N SER A 14 3.61 3.34 -18.67
CA SER A 14 3.03 3.37 -20.02
C SER A 14 2.23 2.11 -20.30
N LEU A 15 1.13 2.25 -21.05
CA LEU A 15 0.26 1.15 -21.45
C LEU A 15 0.57 0.75 -22.90
N TRP A 16 0.72 -0.55 -23.15
CA TRP A 16 1.01 -1.10 -24.47
C TRP A 16 0.03 -2.24 -24.80
N GLY A 17 -0.37 -2.36 -26.08
CA GLY A 17 -1.28 -3.40 -26.54
C GLY A 17 -1.04 -3.81 -27.99
N CYS A 18 -1.44 -5.03 -28.33
CA CYS A 18 -1.37 -5.63 -29.68
C CYS A 18 -2.53 -6.62 -29.86
N GLY A 19 -2.83 -6.99 -31.10
CA GLY A 19 -3.87 -7.93 -31.48
C GLY A 19 -5.05 -7.27 -32.19
N HIS A 20 -6.23 -7.85 -32.03
CA HIS A 20 -7.43 -7.46 -32.77
C HIS A 20 -8.00 -6.11 -32.30
N ALA A 21 -8.30 -5.19 -33.23
CA ALA A 21 -8.65 -3.80 -32.93
C ALA A 21 -9.87 -3.24 -33.67
N GLU A 22 -10.71 -4.10 -34.27
CA GLU A 22 -11.86 -3.71 -35.10
C GLU A 22 -12.82 -2.71 -34.44
N TYR A 23 -12.95 -2.76 -33.12
CA TYR A 23 -13.86 -1.91 -32.35
C TYR A 23 -13.15 -0.90 -31.45
N GLY A 24 -11.84 -0.70 -31.65
CA GLY A 24 -11.05 0.20 -30.82
C GLY A 24 -10.63 -0.36 -29.47
N GLN A 25 -10.73 -1.68 -29.24
CA GLN A 25 -10.39 -2.32 -27.96
C GLN A 25 -8.90 -2.24 -27.58
N LEU A 26 -8.04 -1.80 -28.51
CA LEU A 26 -6.65 -1.43 -28.24
C LEU A 26 -6.45 0.06 -27.93
N GLY A 27 -7.45 0.92 -28.15
CA GLY A 27 -7.39 2.32 -27.68
C GLY A 27 -6.38 3.21 -28.41
N THR A 28 -5.94 2.87 -29.62
CA THR A 28 -4.86 3.61 -30.32
C THR A 28 -5.32 4.91 -30.98
N GLY A 29 -6.62 5.21 -31.04
CA GLY A 29 -7.15 6.45 -31.62
C GLY A 29 -7.11 6.55 -33.14
N ASP A 30 -6.73 5.48 -33.82
CA ASP A 30 -6.70 5.43 -35.28
C ASP A 30 -8.15 5.47 -35.82
N ALA A 31 -8.66 6.65 -36.18
CA ALA A 31 -10.01 6.82 -36.76
C ALA A 31 -10.21 6.09 -38.10
N ALA A 32 -9.15 5.55 -38.69
CA ALA A 32 -9.19 4.61 -39.82
C ALA A 32 -9.61 3.18 -39.40
N ASN A 33 -9.79 2.91 -38.11
CA ASN A 33 -10.16 1.63 -37.51
C ASN A 33 -11.67 1.48 -37.24
N VAL A 34 -12.52 1.98 -38.13
CA VAL A 34 -13.98 1.85 -37.98
C VAL A 34 -14.54 1.08 -39.18
N GLY A 35 -15.09 -0.12 -38.93
CA GLY A 35 -15.81 -0.95 -39.91
C GLY A 35 -15.13 -2.28 -40.24
N ASP A 36 -15.62 -2.95 -41.30
CA ASP A 36 -15.26 -4.33 -41.73
C ASP A 36 -13.79 -4.53 -42.17
N ALA A 37 -12.91 -3.58 -41.90
CA ALA A 37 -11.49 -3.72 -42.15
C ALA A 37 -10.83 -4.37 -40.93
N GLU A 38 -10.66 -5.70 -40.96
CA GLU A 38 -9.83 -6.42 -40.01
C GLU A 38 -8.44 -5.78 -39.94
N ARG A 39 -8.11 -5.17 -38.81
CA ARG A 39 -6.76 -4.71 -38.51
C ARG A 39 -6.32 -5.28 -37.19
N ASP A 40 -5.51 -6.32 -37.30
CA ASP A 40 -4.72 -6.85 -36.21
C ASP A 40 -3.39 -6.09 -36.16
N TYR A 41 -2.99 -5.70 -34.96
CA TYR A 41 -1.67 -5.14 -34.69
C TYR A 41 -0.77 -6.27 -34.21
N PRO A 42 0.09 -6.87 -35.06
CA PRO A 42 0.95 -7.98 -34.66
C PRO A 42 2.09 -7.54 -33.71
N GLU A 43 2.34 -6.24 -33.61
CA GLU A 43 3.37 -5.66 -32.76
C GLU A 43 2.76 -4.76 -31.66
N PRO A 44 3.32 -4.77 -30.43
CA PRO A 44 2.89 -3.88 -29.35
C PRO A 44 2.98 -2.41 -29.73
N ARG A 45 1.90 -1.68 -29.49
CA ARG A 45 1.82 -0.22 -29.64
C ARG A 45 1.50 0.44 -28.32
N GLN A 46 2.06 1.62 -28.12
CA GLN A 46 1.73 2.45 -26.97
C GLN A 46 0.31 2.97 -27.11
N ILE A 47 -0.50 2.75 -26.07
CA ILE A 47 -1.88 3.22 -25.98
C ILE A 47 -1.84 4.62 -25.35
N PRO A 48 -2.34 5.66 -26.05
CA PRO A 48 -2.35 7.01 -25.52
C PRO A 48 -3.28 7.11 -24.32
N LEU A 49 -2.73 7.43 -23.16
CA LEU A 49 -3.48 7.73 -21.96
C LEU A 49 -3.55 9.26 -21.76
N PRO A 50 -4.59 9.77 -21.08
CA PRO A 50 -4.64 11.17 -20.68
C PRO A 50 -3.38 11.55 -19.90
N ALA A 51 -2.89 12.80 -20.03
CA ALA A 51 -1.61 13.26 -19.47
C ALA A 51 -1.45 13.05 -17.94
N ASP A 52 -2.56 12.85 -17.23
CA ASP A 52 -2.65 12.65 -15.78
C ASP A 52 -2.94 11.18 -15.37
N GLY A 53 -3.03 10.26 -16.32
CA GLY A 53 -3.60 8.92 -16.15
C GLY A 53 -2.57 7.80 -16.11
N GLU A 54 -1.64 7.80 -15.16
CA GLU A 54 -0.70 6.69 -15.01
C GLU A 54 -1.43 5.36 -14.72
N PRO A 55 -1.26 4.33 -15.57
CA PRO A 55 -1.98 3.08 -15.45
C PRO A 55 -1.40 2.22 -14.32
N CYS A 56 -2.25 1.75 -13.41
CA CYS A 56 -1.87 0.83 -12.32
C CYS A 56 -2.61 -0.52 -12.37
N GLY A 57 -3.57 -0.66 -13.30
CA GLY A 57 -4.27 -1.90 -13.56
C GLY A 57 -4.97 -1.88 -14.91
N VAL A 58 -5.12 -3.04 -15.54
CA VAL A 58 -5.82 -3.22 -16.81
C VAL A 58 -6.69 -4.47 -16.73
N SER A 59 -7.86 -4.42 -17.36
CA SER A 59 -8.73 -5.58 -17.56
C SER A 59 -9.21 -5.60 -19.00
N ALA A 60 -8.81 -6.63 -19.74
CA ALA A 60 -9.23 -6.85 -21.11
C ALA A 60 -10.44 -7.79 -21.13
N GLY A 61 -11.56 -7.31 -21.68
CA GLY A 61 -12.74 -8.11 -21.99
C GLY A 61 -12.66 -8.70 -23.40
N ALA A 62 -13.79 -9.17 -23.92
CA ALA A 62 -13.83 -9.79 -25.25
C ALA A 62 -13.56 -8.78 -26.38
N LEU A 63 -14.22 -7.62 -26.33
CA LEU A 63 -14.14 -6.56 -27.36
C LEU A 63 -13.99 -5.17 -26.75
N HIS A 64 -13.61 -5.07 -25.47
CA HIS A 64 -13.35 -3.79 -24.81
C HIS A 64 -12.28 -3.95 -23.74
N THR A 65 -11.65 -2.85 -23.37
CA THR A 65 -10.60 -2.79 -22.35
C THR A 65 -10.95 -1.72 -21.33
N ALA A 66 -10.69 -2.02 -20.07
CA ALA A 66 -10.80 -1.09 -18.96
C ALA A 66 -9.41 -0.88 -18.34
N VAL A 67 -9.09 0.36 -17.98
CA VAL A 67 -7.82 0.76 -17.35
C VAL A 67 -8.12 1.48 -16.06
N LEU A 68 -7.37 1.15 -15.02
CA LEU A 68 -7.41 1.79 -13.70
C LEU A 68 -6.17 2.65 -13.53
N THR A 69 -6.35 3.93 -13.27
CA THR A 69 -5.24 4.87 -13.01
C THR A 69 -4.84 4.87 -11.54
N GLU A 70 -3.65 5.37 -11.19
CA GLU A 70 -3.21 5.52 -9.80
C GLU A 70 -4.14 6.41 -8.95
N ARG A 71 -4.78 7.40 -9.61
CA ARG A 71 -5.79 8.29 -9.00
C ARG A 71 -7.10 7.56 -8.69
N GLY A 72 -7.27 6.33 -9.20
CA GLY A 72 -8.47 5.52 -9.04
C GLY A 72 -9.55 5.85 -10.07
N GLU A 73 -9.17 6.48 -11.18
CA GLU A 73 -10.07 6.74 -12.31
C GLU A 73 -10.17 5.48 -13.18
N VAL A 74 -11.33 5.29 -13.78
CA VAL A 74 -11.59 4.19 -14.70
C VAL A 74 -11.72 4.76 -16.10
N LEU A 75 -10.84 4.30 -16.99
CA LEU A 75 -10.91 4.58 -18.42
C LEU A 75 -11.43 3.33 -19.14
N THR A 76 -12.31 3.49 -20.11
CA THR A 76 -12.84 2.38 -20.91
C THR A 76 -12.76 2.73 -22.40
N PHE A 77 -12.52 1.71 -23.22
CA PHE A 77 -12.46 1.83 -24.68
C PHE A 77 -12.72 0.48 -25.35
N GLY A 78 -13.07 0.51 -26.63
CA GLY A 78 -13.51 -0.65 -27.40
C GLY A 78 -15.02 -0.65 -27.68
N TRP A 79 -15.59 -1.83 -27.87
CA TRP A 79 -17.00 -2.04 -28.19
C TRP A 79 -17.91 -1.84 -26.98
N GLY A 80 -18.82 -0.87 -27.04
CA GLY A 80 -19.75 -0.55 -25.95
C GLY A 80 -21.15 -1.13 -26.06
N ALA A 81 -21.39 -2.14 -26.90
CA ALA A 81 -22.70 -2.81 -26.90
C ALA A 81 -23.03 -3.36 -25.50
N ALA A 82 -24.33 -3.39 -25.18
CA ALA A 82 -24.85 -3.64 -23.83
C ALA A 82 -24.42 -2.60 -22.75
N GLY A 83 -23.80 -1.49 -23.15
CA GLY A 83 -23.40 -0.41 -22.25
C GLY A 83 -22.11 -0.72 -21.48
N ALA A 84 -21.30 -1.67 -21.95
CA ALA A 84 -20.13 -2.18 -21.25
C ALA A 84 -19.13 -1.08 -20.87
N LEU A 85 -18.99 -0.02 -21.68
CA LEU A 85 -18.05 1.07 -21.40
C LEU A 85 -18.51 2.01 -20.28
N GLY A 86 -19.80 2.05 -19.95
CA GLY A 86 -20.31 2.92 -18.88
C GLY A 86 -20.46 4.41 -19.23
N HIS A 87 -20.33 4.82 -20.50
CA HIS A 87 -20.47 6.22 -20.93
C HIS A 87 -21.91 6.69 -21.16
N GLY A 88 -22.92 5.90 -20.76
CA GLY A 88 -24.33 6.23 -20.98
C GLY A 88 -24.84 5.99 -22.41
N GLY A 89 -24.07 5.28 -23.23
CA GLY A 89 -24.44 4.89 -24.61
C GLY A 89 -24.01 3.46 -24.95
N PHE A 90 -24.28 3.06 -26.19
CA PHE A 90 -23.99 1.72 -26.72
C PHE A 90 -22.95 1.74 -27.87
N GLY A 91 -22.34 2.89 -28.13
CA GLY A 91 -21.32 3.06 -29.16
C GLY A 91 -19.96 2.49 -28.74
N TYR A 92 -19.01 2.47 -29.67
CA TYR A 92 -17.62 2.12 -29.39
C TYR A 92 -16.79 3.38 -29.13
N GLU A 93 -15.65 3.20 -28.48
CA GLU A 93 -14.66 4.26 -28.20
C GLU A 93 -13.30 3.80 -28.69
N LEU A 94 -12.65 4.61 -29.54
CA LEU A 94 -11.36 4.24 -30.17
C LEU A 94 -10.14 4.64 -29.32
N GLU A 95 -10.36 5.47 -28.31
CA GLU A 95 -9.35 5.98 -27.39
C GLU A 95 -9.82 5.79 -25.94
N PRO A 96 -8.88 5.61 -24.98
CA PRO A 96 -9.23 5.55 -23.58
C PRO A 96 -10.00 6.78 -23.12
N ARG A 97 -11.28 6.57 -22.79
CA ARG A 97 -12.18 7.62 -22.32
C ARG A 97 -12.50 7.43 -20.85
N ALA A 98 -12.47 8.50 -20.08
CA ALA A 98 -12.85 8.46 -18.67
C ALA A 98 -14.35 8.17 -18.52
N VAL A 99 -14.69 7.26 -17.60
CA VAL A 99 -16.08 6.99 -17.23
C VAL A 99 -16.56 8.07 -16.29
N GLU A 100 -17.19 9.11 -16.85
CA GLU A 100 -17.67 10.29 -16.11
C GLU A 100 -18.53 9.95 -14.88
N ALA A 101 -19.41 8.95 -15.01
CA ALA A 101 -20.26 8.49 -13.92
C ALA A 101 -19.48 7.96 -12.70
N LEU A 102 -18.21 7.58 -12.90
CA LEU A 102 -17.34 7.07 -11.84
C LEU A 102 -16.33 8.11 -11.34
N ARG A 103 -16.35 9.37 -11.82
CA ARG A 103 -15.43 10.42 -11.34
C ARG A 103 -15.54 10.72 -9.85
N SER A 104 -16.74 10.54 -9.28
CA SER A 104 -17.00 10.76 -7.86
C SER A 104 -16.59 9.58 -6.97
N ILE A 105 -16.16 8.46 -7.55
CA ILE A 105 -15.72 7.27 -6.82
C ILE A 105 -14.24 7.02 -7.07
N ARG A 106 -13.53 6.53 -6.04
CA ARG A 106 -12.16 6.05 -6.19
C ARG A 106 -12.17 4.55 -6.42
N ALA A 107 -11.99 4.09 -7.65
CA ALA A 107 -11.91 2.66 -7.94
C ALA A 107 -10.59 2.06 -7.41
N THR A 108 -10.65 0.80 -7.00
CA THR A 108 -9.49 0.03 -6.48
C THR A 108 -9.22 -1.25 -7.26
N SER A 109 -10.21 -1.71 -8.02
CA SER A 109 -10.12 -2.88 -8.87
C SER A 109 -11.18 -2.75 -9.97
N ILE A 110 -10.87 -3.30 -11.13
CA ILE A 110 -11.72 -3.34 -12.31
C ILE A 110 -11.72 -4.75 -12.90
N SER A 111 -12.84 -5.17 -13.48
CA SER A 111 -12.95 -6.41 -14.23
C SER A 111 -13.87 -6.23 -15.44
N ALA A 112 -13.38 -6.60 -16.61
CA ALA A 112 -14.10 -6.56 -17.88
C ALA A 112 -14.50 -8.00 -18.28
N GLY A 113 -15.80 -8.22 -18.44
CA GLY A 113 -16.37 -9.45 -18.99
C GLY A 113 -16.64 -9.34 -20.49
N ALA A 114 -17.44 -10.26 -21.04
CA ALA A 114 -17.78 -10.22 -22.47
C ALA A 114 -18.69 -9.03 -22.86
N ARG A 115 -19.59 -8.60 -21.96
CA ARG A 115 -20.61 -7.56 -22.20
C ARG A 115 -20.87 -6.68 -20.98
N HIS A 116 -19.98 -6.70 -19.99
CA HIS A 116 -20.12 -5.93 -18.77
C HIS A 116 -18.73 -5.51 -18.27
N THR A 117 -18.71 -4.42 -17.53
CA THR A 117 -17.54 -3.99 -16.75
C THR A 117 -18.00 -3.73 -15.34
N VAL A 118 -17.23 -4.21 -14.37
CA VAL A 118 -17.47 -3.97 -12.94
C VAL A 118 -16.26 -3.27 -12.34
N ALA A 119 -16.50 -2.32 -11.44
CA ALA A 119 -15.47 -1.60 -10.71
C ALA A 119 -15.77 -1.66 -9.21
N VAL A 120 -14.74 -1.87 -8.41
CA VAL A 120 -14.84 -1.87 -6.95
C VAL A 120 -14.43 -0.50 -6.44
N GLN A 121 -15.40 0.26 -5.93
CA GLN A 121 -15.12 1.49 -5.20
C GLN A 121 -14.35 1.15 -3.91
N ALA A 122 -13.32 1.94 -3.59
CA ALA A 122 -12.77 1.98 -2.26
C ALA A 122 -13.93 2.27 -1.30
N ALA A 123 -14.26 1.32 -0.41
CA ALA A 123 -15.14 1.62 0.72
C ALA A 123 -14.68 2.96 1.30
N ALA A 124 -15.63 3.85 1.62
CA ALA A 124 -15.33 5.09 2.31
C ALA A 124 -14.82 4.74 3.71
N SER A 125 -13.59 4.23 3.79
CA SER A 125 -12.84 4.21 5.01
C SER A 125 -12.60 5.68 5.30
N THR A 126 -13.20 6.15 6.38
CA THR A 126 -12.89 7.40 7.07
C THR A 126 -11.46 7.38 7.66
N GLY A 127 -10.53 6.73 6.96
CA GLY A 127 -9.13 6.53 7.26
C GLY A 127 -8.47 6.16 5.94
N GLY A 128 -7.27 6.69 5.68
CA GLY A 128 -6.59 6.65 4.38
C GLY A 128 -6.31 5.25 3.78
N PRO A 129 -5.28 5.11 2.94
CA PRO A 129 -4.88 3.80 2.41
C PRO A 129 -4.68 2.80 3.56
N SER A 130 -5.26 1.60 3.45
CA SER A 130 -5.07 0.55 4.47
C SER A 130 -3.58 0.21 4.54
N LEU A 131 -2.99 0.30 5.74
CA LEU A 131 -1.59 -0.06 6.00
C LEU A 131 -1.25 -1.47 5.46
N ALA A 132 -2.20 -2.39 5.49
CA ALA A 132 -2.06 -3.73 4.94
C ALA A 132 -1.75 -3.73 3.43
N ARG A 133 -2.37 -2.81 2.68
CA ARG A 133 -2.13 -2.63 1.24
C ARG A 133 -0.72 -2.11 0.98
N ASP A 134 -0.31 -1.11 1.75
CA ASP A 134 0.99 -0.46 1.60
C ASP A 134 2.14 -1.43 1.92
N LEU A 135 2.03 -2.17 3.02
CA LEU A 135 2.96 -3.26 3.34
C LEU A 135 2.96 -4.37 2.29
N GLY A 136 1.80 -4.70 1.72
CA GLY A 136 1.70 -5.66 0.63
C GLY A 136 2.42 -5.19 -0.64
N ARG A 137 2.48 -3.89 -0.92
CA ARG A 137 3.26 -3.34 -2.04
C ARG A 137 4.76 -3.53 -1.81
N LEU A 138 5.24 -3.28 -0.59
CA LEU A 138 6.65 -3.52 -0.23
C LEU A 138 7.05 -4.99 -0.45
N LEU A 139 6.24 -5.94 0.02
CA LEU A 139 6.52 -7.37 -0.18
C LEU A 139 6.59 -7.75 -1.67
N ARG A 140 5.69 -7.22 -2.50
CA ARG A 140 5.69 -7.48 -3.96
C ARG A 140 6.89 -6.86 -4.66
N ALA A 141 7.34 -5.70 -4.18
CA ALA A 141 8.56 -5.05 -4.65
C ALA A 141 9.84 -5.75 -4.13
N GLY A 142 9.71 -6.78 -3.28
CA GLY A 142 10.85 -7.49 -2.69
C GLY A 142 11.62 -6.66 -1.66
N THR A 143 11.02 -5.62 -1.09
CA THR A 143 11.66 -4.70 -0.13
C THR A 143 10.92 -4.69 1.21
N GLY A 144 11.59 -4.22 2.27
CA GLY A 144 10.99 -4.01 3.59
C GLY A 144 10.72 -5.26 4.43
N ALA A 145 10.80 -6.47 3.85
CA ALA A 145 10.71 -7.71 4.60
C ALA A 145 11.95 -7.91 5.49
N ASP A 146 11.71 -8.24 6.76
CA ASP A 146 12.71 -8.42 7.81
C ASP A 146 12.59 -9.79 8.52
N VAL A 147 11.63 -10.61 8.09
CA VAL A 147 11.46 -12.00 8.53
C VAL A 147 10.92 -12.87 7.41
N ALA A 148 11.46 -14.08 7.31
CA ALA A 148 10.99 -15.10 6.37
C ALA A 148 10.47 -16.33 7.12
N VAL A 149 9.39 -16.92 6.61
CA VAL A 149 8.85 -18.21 7.09
C VAL A 149 8.80 -19.17 5.92
N VAL A 150 9.23 -20.40 6.15
CA VAL A 150 9.16 -21.45 5.15
C VAL A 150 8.20 -22.54 5.61
N ALA A 151 7.06 -22.64 4.92
CA ALA A 151 6.00 -23.59 5.24
C ALA A 151 6.02 -24.79 4.28
N GLY A 152 5.69 -25.97 4.80
CA GLY A 152 5.57 -27.22 4.06
C GLY A 152 6.83 -28.10 4.10
N LYS A 153 6.68 -29.33 3.59
CA LYS A 153 7.73 -30.36 3.49
C LYS A 153 7.96 -30.74 2.02
N GLY A 154 9.19 -31.15 1.71
CA GLY A 154 9.58 -31.65 0.39
C GLY A 154 9.25 -30.67 -0.76
N PRO A 155 8.70 -31.14 -1.89
CA PRO A 155 8.44 -30.29 -3.08
C PRO A 155 7.33 -29.24 -2.86
N GLY A 156 6.51 -29.39 -1.82
CA GLY A 156 5.46 -28.44 -1.43
C GLY A 156 5.94 -27.28 -0.56
N ARG A 157 7.24 -27.20 -0.26
CA ARG A 157 7.84 -26.13 0.54
C ARG A 157 7.72 -24.78 -0.19
N ARG A 158 7.32 -23.73 0.53
CA ARG A 158 7.24 -22.35 0.03
C ARG A 158 7.76 -21.36 1.06
N ARG A 159 8.47 -20.34 0.59
CA ARG A 159 9.02 -19.23 1.39
C ARG A 159 8.05 -18.05 1.35
N PHE A 160 7.80 -17.47 2.50
CA PHE A 160 6.91 -16.33 2.71
C PHE A 160 7.69 -15.20 3.36
N LEU A 161 7.69 -14.04 2.73
CA LEU A 161 8.28 -12.82 3.26
C LEU A 161 7.24 -12.08 4.09
N LEU A 162 7.65 -11.61 5.25
CA LEU A 162 6.77 -10.98 6.24
C LEU A 162 7.48 -9.82 6.94
N HIS A 163 6.73 -9.07 7.72
CA HIS A 163 7.23 -7.98 8.55
C HIS A 163 7.16 -8.37 10.03
N ARG A 164 8.25 -8.21 10.79
CA ARG A 164 8.31 -8.42 12.24
C ARG A 164 7.31 -7.53 12.94
N ALA A 165 7.08 -6.32 12.44
CA ALA A 165 6.05 -5.42 12.92
C ALA A 165 4.67 -6.09 12.91
N VAL A 166 4.28 -6.73 11.81
CA VAL A 166 2.98 -7.41 11.70
C VAL A 166 2.91 -8.61 12.64
N LEU A 167 4.01 -9.37 12.78
CA LEU A 167 4.07 -10.47 13.74
C LEU A 167 4.00 -9.99 15.19
N ALA A 168 4.65 -8.88 15.52
CA ALA A 168 4.63 -8.29 16.86
C ALA A 168 3.20 -7.96 17.30
N CYS A 169 2.40 -7.47 16.35
CA CYS A 169 1.02 -7.10 16.60
C CYS A 169 0.04 -8.28 16.58
N ARG A 170 0.18 -9.18 15.60
CA ARG A 170 -0.84 -10.21 15.33
C ARG A 170 -0.43 -11.61 15.73
N CYS A 171 0.86 -11.93 15.82
CA CYS A 171 1.36 -13.25 16.20
C CYS A 171 2.67 -13.19 17.01
N PRO A 172 2.63 -12.75 18.28
CA PRO A 172 3.84 -12.63 19.11
C PRO A 172 4.61 -13.95 19.24
N ARG A 173 3.90 -15.09 19.18
CA ARG A 173 4.52 -16.42 19.19
C ARG A 173 5.39 -16.66 17.95
N LEU A 174 4.92 -16.30 16.75
CA LEU A 174 5.69 -16.46 15.53
C LEU A 174 6.88 -15.49 15.51
N LEU A 175 6.71 -14.27 16.01
CA LEU A 175 7.83 -13.33 16.21
C LEU A 175 8.88 -13.92 17.15
N ALA A 176 8.49 -14.47 18.30
CA ALA A 176 9.40 -15.09 19.25
C ALA A 176 10.14 -16.29 18.64
N MET A 177 9.44 -17.14 17.88
CA MET A 177 10.05 -18.25 17.14
C MET A 177 11.10 -17.76 16.13
N ALA A 178 10.80 -16.71 15.37
CA ALA A 178 11.73 -16.14 14.40
C ALA A 178 12.91 -15.41 15.06
N ALA A 179 12.71 -14.79 16.23
CA ALA A 179 13.78 -14.17 17.01
C ALA A 179 14.73 -15.22 17.61
N LEU A 180 14.21 -16.41 17.92
CA LEU A 180 15.00 -17.53 18.45
C LEU A 180 15.63 -18.39 17.35
N SER A 181 15.08 -18.41 16.14
CA SER A 181 15.65 -19.20 15.05
C SER A 181 17.08 -18.78 14.72
N SER A 182 17.44 -17.50 14.84
CA SER A 182 18.82 -17.02 14.68
C SER A 182 19.79 -17.58 15.74
N ARG A 183 19.31 -17.97 16.93
CA ARG A 183 20.14 -18.59 17.99
C ARG A 183 20.39 -20.07 17.76
N PHE A 184 19.45 -20.77 17.12
CA PHE A 184 19.54 -22.22 16.88
C PHE A 184 19.95 -22.58 15.45
N CYS A 185 19.96 -21.62 14.52
CA CYS A 185 20.53 -21.78 13.17
C CYS A 185 22.06 -21.59 13.13
N ARG A 186 22.80 -21.94 14.20
CA ARG A 186 24.22 -22.31 14.07
C ARG A 186 24.29 -23.76 13.62
N GLY A 187 24.14 -23.99 12.32
CA GLY A 187 24.22 -25.35 11.76
C GLY A 187 23.40 -25.63 10.51
N ALA A 188 23.08 -24.63 9.68
CA ALA A 188 22.82 -24.96 8.28
C ALA A 188 24.18 -25.34 7.65
N PRO A 189 24.35 -26.53 7.05
CA PRO A 189 25.62 -26.89 6.43
C PRO A 189 25.99 -25.85 5.39
N ALA A 190 27.24 -25.40 5.43
CA ALA A 190 27.84 -24.73 4.29
C ALA A 190 27.72 -25.67 3.07
N ALA A 191 27.22 -25.14 1.96
CA ALA A 191 27.17 -25.78 0.65
C ALA A 191 26.29 -27.04 0.53
N GLU A 192 25.05 -26.86 0.08
CA GLU A 192 24.69 -27.57 -1.16
C GLU A 192 25.05 -26.58 -2.29
N GLU A 193 25.89 -27.03 -3.22
CA GLU A 193 26.29 -26.24 -4.38
C GLU A 193 25.05 -25.69 -5.10
N PRO A 194 25.05 -24.42 -5.53
CA PRO A 194 23.96 -23.86 -6.33
C PRO A 194 23.80 -24.72 -7.59
N ARG A 195 22.60 -25.26 -7.80
CA ARG A 195 22.29 -26.04 -9.01
C ARG A 195 22.38 -25.11 -10.22
N GLU A 196 22.99 -25.61 -11.30
CA GLU A 196 23.33 -24.99 -12.60
C GLU A 196 22.24 -24.16 -13.33
N TRP A 197 21.06 -23.94 -12.76
CA TRP A 197 20.03 -23.06 -13.32
C TRP A 197 19.82 -21.77 -12.52
N GLU A 198 20.46 -21.62 -11.35
CA GLU A 198 20.68 -20.32 -10.73
C GLU A 198 21.98 -19.73 -11.29
N TRP A 199 21.96 -18.46 -11.69
CA TRP A 199 23.03 -17.71 -12.39
C TRP A 199 23.01 -17.73 -13.92
N HIS A 200 21.94 -17.18 -14.49
CA HIS A 200 22.13 -16.22 -15.57
C HIS A 200 21.65 -14.84 -15.12
N ARG A 201 22.61 -14.00 -14.72
CA ARG A 201 22.42 -12.55 -14.68
C ARG A 201 22.31 -12.06 -16.13
N PRO A 202 21.28 -11.31 -16.52
CA PRO A 202 21.46 -10.33 -17.59
C PRO A 202 22.37 -9.25 -17.03
N GLU A 203 23.63 -9.30 -17.46
CA GLU A 203 24.59 -8.20 -17.55
C GLU A 203 24.40 -7.00 -16.58
N GLY A 204 25.26 -6.92 -15.57
CA GLY A 204 25.84 -5.63 -15.18
C GLY A 204 25.13 -4.75 -14.13
N ARG A 205 24.16 -5.22 -13.35
CA ARG A 205 23.68 -4.46 -12.16
C ARG A 205 24.11 -5.11 -10.85
N CYS A 206 25.04 -4.46 -10.15
CA CYS A 206 25.21 -4.63 -8.72
C CYS A 206 23.95 -4.09 -8.03
N TYR A 207 23.42 -4.79 -7.01
CA TYR A 207 22.43 -4.17 -6.13
C TYR A 207 23.15 -3.13 -5.27
N GLU A 208 23.15 -1.88 -5.72
CA GLU A 208 23.23 -0.72 -4.84
C GLU A 208 21.86 -0.61 -4.14
N GLY A 209 21.68 -1.19 -2.95
CA GLY A 209 20.38 -1.11 -2.26
C GLY A 209 20.32 -1.76 -0.88
N GLY A 210 19.80 -1.01 0.09
CA GLY A 210 19.97 -1.20 1.55
C GLY A 210 19.11 -2.25 2.27
N TRP A 211 18.53 -3.26 1.61
CA TRP A 211 17.84 -4.37 2.31
C TRP A 211 18.50 -5.70 1.96
N PRO A 212 18.65 -6.65 2.92
CA PRO A 212 19.14 -7.97 2.58
C PRO A 212 18.21 -8.57 1.51
N PRO A 213 18.75 -9.19 0.45
CA PRO A 213 17.93 -9.84 -0.55
C PRO A 213 16.94 -10.78 0.13
N PRO A 214 15.70 -10.91 -0.36
CA PRO A 214 14.70 -11.82 0.19
C PRO A 214 15.21 -13.23 0.49
N ASP A 215 16.16 -13.72 -0.30
CA ASP A 215 16.77 -15.04 -0.19
C ASP A 215 17.78 -15.14 0.96
N CYS A 216 18.37 -14.01 1.38
CA CYS A 216 19.37 -13.92 2.44
C CYS A 216 18.76 -13.83 3.85
N LEU A 217 17.45 -13.61 3.99
CA LEU A 217 16.81 -13.54 5.30
C LEU A 217 16.85 -14.91 6.02
N PRO A 218 17.19 -14.97 7.32
CA PRO A 218 17.06 -16.20 8.08
C PRO A 218 15.58 -16.60 8.14
N ALA A 219 15.28 -17.83 7.75
CA ALA A 219 13.91 -18.31 7.65
C ALA A 219 13.54 -19.29 8.76
N LEU A 220 12.39 -19.04 9.38
CA LEU A 220 11.77 -19.96 10.32
C LEU A 220 11.09 -21.11 9.56
N GLY A 221 11.48 -22.35 9.82
CA GLY A 221 10.81 -23.52 9.25
C GLY A 221 9.54 -23.90 10.00
N LEU A 222 8.43 -24.03 9.27
CA LEU A 222 7.16 -24.59 9.75
C LEU A 222 6.77 -25.81 8.89
N PRO A 223 7.47 -26.94 9.05
CA PRO A 223 7.30 -28.08 8.16
C PRO A 223 5.92 -28.75 8.31
N GLU A 224 5.27 -28.63 9.48
CA GLU A 224 3.92 -29.16 9.72
C GLU A 224 2.82 -28.28 9.12
N CYS A 225 3.11 -27.02 8.80
CA CYS A 225 2.13 -26.12 8.20
C CYS A 225 2.22 -26.21 6.68
N ARG A 226 1.15 -26.62 5.99
CA ARG A 226 1.10 -26.65 4.53
C ARG A 226 1.20 -25.23 3.96
N ALA A 227 1.91 -25.07 2.84
CA ALA A 227 2.11 -23.76 2.21
C ALA A 227 0.78 -23.01 1.89
N PRO A 228 -0.26 -23.64 1.32
CA PRO A 228 -1.55 -22.95 1.11
C PRO A 228 -2.21 -22.48 2.41
N ILE A 229 -2.09 -23.26 3.49
CA ILE A 229 -2.64 -22.89 4.80
C ILE A 229 -1.87 -21.70 5.39
N PHE A 230 -0.54 -21.70 5.25
CA PHE A 230 0.26 -20.56 5.68
C PHE A 230 -0.03 -19.30 4.86
N ALA A 231 -0.32 -19.43 3.55
CA ALA A 231 -0.72 -18.30 2.73
C ALA A 231 -2.04 -17.65 3.21
N LEU A 232 -3.02 -18.47 3.60
CA LEU A 232 -4.27 -17.99 4.22
C LEU A 232 -4.00 -17.31 5.55
N LEU A 233 -3.15 -17.90 6.39
CA LEU A 233 -2.76 -17.33 7.67
C LEU A 233 -2.04 -15.99 7.49
N ALA A 234 -1.09 -15.91 6.55
CA ALA A 234 -0.39 -14.67 6.23
C ALA A 234 -1.36 -13.61 5.73
N THR A 235 -2.31 -13.96 4.85
CA THR A 235 -3.36 -13.05 4.39
C THR A 235 -4.17 -12.48 5.57
N TRP A 236 -4.56 -13.34 6.51
CA TRP A 236 -5.28 -12.91 7.71
C TRP A 236 -4.43 -12.01 8.62
N LEU A 237 -3.14 -12.30 8.81
CA LEU A 237 -2.24 -11.47 9.61
C LEU A 237 -2.16 -10.02 9.10
N TYR A 238 -2.19 -9.82 7.78
CA TYR A 238 -2.14 -8.47 7.19
C TYR A 238 -3.51 -7.81 7.12
N THR A 239 -4.52 -8.56 6.67
CA THR A 239 -5.81 -7.97 6.29
C THR A 239 -6.86 -8.05 7.38
N GLY A 240 -6.66 -8.92 8.38
CA GLY A 240 -7.70 -9.31 9.34
C GLY A 240 -8.86 -10.08 8.72
N ARG A 241 -8.81 -10.39 7.41
CA ARG A 241 -9.87 -11.05 6.65
C ARG A 241 -9.45 -12.46 6.25
N LEU A 242 -10.44 -13.35 6.22
CA LEU A 242 -10.28 -14.69 5.69
C LEU A 242 -10.79 -14.74 4.25
N LEU A 243 -9.94 -15.22 3.35
CA LEU A 243 -10.30 -15.48 1.95
C LEU A 243 -10.18 -16.98 1.71
N CYS A 244 -11.16 -17.75 2.17
CA CYS A 244 -11.16 -19.20 2.07
C CYS A 244 -12.46 -19.69 1.45
N SER A 245 -12.39 -20.39 0.32
CA SER A 245 -13.58 -20.95 -0.36
C SER A 245 -13.94 -22.36 0.11
N GLU A 246 -13.02 -23.08 0.76
CA GLU A 246 -13.18 -24.49 1.11
C GLU A 246 -13.19 -24.73 2.61
N THR A 247 -14.14 -25.54 3.09
CA THR A 247 -14.28 -25.90 4.50
C THR A 247 -13.11 -26.71 5.04
N LEU A 248 -12.53 -27.61 4.24
CA LEU A 248 -11.37 -28.42 4.62
C LEU A 248 -10.14 -27.57 4.95
N PHE A 249 -9.96 -26.45 4.24
CA PHE A 249 -8.89 -25.50 4.54
C PHE A 249 -9.14 -24.72 5.83
N LEU A 250 -10.39 -24.48 6.23
CA LEU A 250 -10.72 -23.81 7.49
C LEU A 250 -10.32 -24.65 8.72
N GLU A 251 -10.52 -25.98 8.67
CA GLU A 251 -10.10 -26.87 9.76
C GLU A 251 -8.57 -26.87 9.91
N GLN A 252 -7.85 -27.08 8.81
CA GLN A 252 -6.38 -27.05 8.80
C GLN A 252 -5.83 -25.67 9.22
N LEU A 253 -6.51 -24.59 8.81
CA LEU A 253 -6.16 -23.24 9.24
C LEU A 253 -6.42 -23.01 10.73
N ALA A 254 -7.52 -23.54 11.27
CA ALA A 254 -7.81 -23.47 12.70
C ALA A 254 -6.74 -24.18 13.54
N ASP A 255 -6.29 -25.36 13.09
CA ASP A 255 -5.22 -26.11 13.76
C ASP A 255 -3.88 -25.35 13.70
N ALA A 256 -3.52 -24.83 12.53
CA ALA A 256 -2.32 -24.00 12.37
C ALA A 256 -2.39 -22.74 13.27
N ALA A 257 -3.53 -22.05 13.28
CA ALA A 257 -3.78 -20.88 14.11
C ALA A 257 -3.71 -21.21 15.61
N ALA A 258 -4.25 -22.35 16.04
CA ALA A 258 -4.18 -22.83 17.42
C ALA A 258 -2.73 -23.10 17.85
N SER A 259 -1.93 -23.73 16.98
CA SER A 259 -0.49 -23.97 17.22
C SER A 259 0.31 -22.67 17.41
N LEU A 260 -0.14 -21.59 16.76
CA LEU A 260 0.43 -20.24 16.84
C LEU A 260 -0.26 -19.35 17.89
N ARG A 261 -1.22 -19.88 18.65
CA ARG A 261 -2.01 -19.19 19.70
C ARG A 261 -2.83 -18.00 19.18
N LEU A 262 -3.27 -18.05 17.92
CA LEU A 262 -4.12 -17.02 17.29
C LEU A 262 -5.59 -17.24 17.63
N ARG A 263 -5.99 -16.93 18.87
CA ARG A 263 -7.35 -17.23 19.39
C ARG A 263 -8.49 -16.62 18.54
N ALA A 264 -8.31 -15.38 18.07
CA ALA A 264 -9.31 -14.70 17.24
C ALA A 264 -9.54 -15.42 15.91
N LEU A 265 -8.45 -15.81 15.24
CA LEU A 265 -8.52 -16.59 14.00
C LEU A 265 -9.14 -17.99 14.24
N VAL A 266 -8.79 -18.66 15.34
CA VAL A 266 -9.40 -19.96 15.69
C VAL A 266 -10.91 -19.83 15.89
N ALA A 267 -11.36 -18.80 16.61
CA ALA A 267 -12.78 -18.55 16.83
C ALA A 267 -13.51 -18.28 15.52
N GLU A 268 -12.92 -17.47 14.64
CA GLU A 268 -13.49 -17.14 13.33
C GLU A 268 -13.57 -18.35 12.40
N CYS A 269 -12.51 -19.16 12.29
CA CYS A 269 -12.55 -20.41 11.53
C CYS A 269 -13.66 -21.33 12.04
N ARG A 270 -13.78 -21.52 13.37
CA ARG A 270 -14.82 -22.36 13.98
C ARG A 270 -16.23 -21.83 13.76
N ARG A 271 -16.41 -20.51 13.70
CA ARG A 271 -17.69 -19.88 13.38
C ARG A 271 -18.12 -20.17 11.96
N LEU A 272 -17.16 -20.19 11.02
CA LEU A 272 -17.42 -20.44 9.60
C LEU A 272 -17.61 -21.93 9.29
N ILE A 273 -16.92 -22.83 10.02
CA ILE A 273 -17.10 -24.28 9.93
C ILE A 273 -18.54 -24.63 10.32
N GLY A 274 -19.35 -25.06 9.35
CA GLY A 274 -20.76 -25.41 9.54
C GLY A 274 -21.75 -24.26 9.33
N SER A 275 -21.29 -23.06 8.98
CA SER A 275 -22.17 -21.94 8.60
C SER A 275 -22.44 -21.93 7.08
N THR A 276 -23.60 -21.44 6.67
CA THR A 276 -23.90 -21.12 5.25
C THR A 276 -23.39 -19.73 4.85
N LEU A 277 -22.66 -19.04 5.73
CA LEU A 277 -22.13 -17.70 5.50
C LEU A 277 -20.76 -17.83 4.83
N TRP A 278 -20.61 -17.23 3.64
CA TRP A 278 -19.31 -17.17 2.99
C TRP A 278 -18.40 -16.15 3.70
N PRO A 279 -17.08 -16.41 3.83
CA PRO A 279 -16.16 -15.55 4.57
C PRO A 279 -16.01 -14.11 4.03
N GLY A 280 -16.62 -13.78 2.89
CA GLY A 280 -16.71 -12.41 2.35
C GLY A 280 -17.92 -11.60 2.85
N ASP A 281 -19.00 -12.26 3.30
CA ASP A 281 -20.26 -11.60 3.67
C ASP A 281 -20.38 -11.30 5.16
N ALA A 282 -19.61 -12.00 5.99
CA ALA A 282 -19.50 -11.68 7.40
C ALA A 282 -18.52 -10.52 7.58
N ALA A 283 -19.00 -9.36 7.97
CA ALA A 283 -18.15 -8.30 8.51
C ALA A 283 -17.39 -8.88 9.72
N SER A 284 -16.12 -9.25 9.52
CA SER A 284 -15.26 -9.64 10.65
C SER A 284 -15.23 -8.45 11.61
N PRO A 285 -15.67 -8.61 12.88
CA PRO A 285 -15.89 -7.50 13.81
C PRO A 285 -14.59 -6.79 14.24
N HIS A 286 -13.45 -7.35 13.88
CA HIS A 286 -12.10 -6.85 14.15
C HIS A 286 -11.27 -7.15 12.89
N ASP A 287 -10.31 -6.35 12.43
CA ASP A 287 -9.36 -5.60 13.23
C ASP A 287 -8.53 -4.74 12.25
N ASP A 288 -8.67 -3.41 12.28
CA ASP A 288 -7.83 -2.50 11.49
C ASP A 288 -6.38 -2.67 11.96
N LEU A 289 -5.52 -3.23 11.09
CA LEU A 289 -4.09 -3.44 11.40
C LEU A 289 -3.45 -2.15 11.92
N GLY A 290 -3.87 -1.00 11.39
CA GLY A 290 -3.35 0.29 11.84
C GLY A 290 -3.78 0.66 13.26
N ALA A 291 -5.02 0.39 13.64
CA ALA A 291 -5.49 0.58 15.02
C ALA A 291 -4.75 -0.33 16.01
N SER A 292 -4.48 -1.58 15.62
CA SER A 292 -3.71 -2.51 16.45
C SER A 292 -2.25 -2.03 16.66
N PHE A 293 -1.63 -1.43 15.64
CA PHE A 293 -0.30 -0.81 15.76
C PHE A 293 -0.29 0.47 16.59
N ALA A 294 -1.29 1.34 16.43
CA ALA A 294 -1.40 2.55 17.25
C ALA A 294 -1.49 2.22 18.75
N ARG A 295 -2.21 1.16 19.14
CA ARG A 295 -2.23 0.70 20.53
C ARG A 295 -0.84 0.34 21.05
N LEU A 296 -0.07 -0.44 20.27
CA LEU A 296 1.30 -0.81 20.65
C LEU A 296 2.24 0.40 20.77
N LEU A 297 2.08 1.41 19.92
CA LEU A 297 2.84 2.66 19.99
C LEU A 297 2.49 3.48 21.25
N LEU A 298 1.23 3.44 21.69
CA LEU A 298 0.78 4.17 22.88
C LEU A 298 1.17 3.46 24.19
N GLU A 299 1.22 2.12 24.18
CA GLU A 299 1.43 1.31 25.39
C GLU A 299 2.92 1.18 25.80
N ALA A 300 3.87 1.43 24.90
CA ALA A 300 5.30 1.20 25.18
C ALA A 300 6.22 2.32 24.70
N SER A 301 7.25 2.64 25.50
CA SER A 301 8.32 3.58 25.12
C SER A 301 9.17 3.06 23.95
N SER A 302 9.32 1.74 23.85
CA SER A 302 9.89 1.02 22.72
C SER A 302 9.07 -0.25 22.45
N GLY A 303 8.68 -0.42 21.20
CA GLY A 303 7.85 -1.52 20.73
C GLY A 303 8.67 -2.75 20.31
N PRO A 304 8.09 -3.96 20.36
CA PRO A 304 8.72 -5.19 19.84
C PRO A 304 8.96 -5.18 18.32
N ALA A 305 8.42 -4.18 17.62
CA ALA A 305 8.56 -3.94 16.19
C ALA A 305 9.63 -2.89 15.84
N ASP A 306 10.21 -2.22 16.85
CA ASP A 306 11.12 -1.11 16.63
C ASP A 306 12.49 -1.63 16.21
N ASP A 307 12.95 -1.19 15.06
CA ASP A 307 14.25 -1.53 14.50
C ASP A 307 15.10 -0.29 14.18
N VAL A 308 14.52 0.92 14.29
CA VAL A 308 15.19 2.20 14.12
C VAL A 308 14.71 3.22 15.16
N CYS A 309 15.58 4.15 15.56
CA CYS A 309 15.22 5.29 16.40
C CYS A 309 15.10 6.57 15.55
N LEU A 310 14.11 7.41 15.84
CA LEU A 310 14.01 8.77 15.31
C LEU A 310 14.49 9.74 16.41
N ARG A 311 15.48 10.57 16.10
CA ARG A 311 16.03 11.55 17.05
C ARG A 311 15.35 12.90 16.90
N ALA A 312 14.63 13.29 17.96
CA ALA A 312 14.03 14.61 18.16
C ALA A 312 15.00 15.56 18.88
N VAL A 313 14.57 16.81 19.08
CA VAL A 313 15.34 17.82 19.84
C VAL A 313 15.44 17.48 21.33
N ASP A 314 14.45 16.79 21.90
CA ASP A 314 14.35 16.47 23.34
C ASP A 314 14.52 14.96 23.65
N GLY A 315 14.93 14.14 22.68
CA GLY A 315 15.25 12.73 22.88
C GLY A 315 15.00 11.84 21.67
N GLU A 316 14.91 10.52 21.87
CA GLU A 316 14.69 9.54 20.79
C GLU A 316 13.35 8.80 20.93
N VAL A 317 12.77 8.40 19.80
CA VAL A 317 11.53 7.62 19.70
C VAL A 317 11.77 6.39 18.83
N GLY A 318 11.44 5.20 19.31
CA GLY A 318 11.53 3.96 18.52
C GLY A 318 10.48 3.90 17.41
N ALA A 319 10.85 3.35 16.26
CA ALA A 319 9.99 3.20 15.10
C ALA A 319 10.34 1.95 14.27
N SER A 320 9.44 1.58 13.37
CA SER A 320 9.64 0.48 12.42
C SER A 320 9.97 1.00 11.02
N ARG A 321 11.13 0.62 10.47
CA ARG A 321 11.55 0.94 9.10
C ARG A 321 10.50 0.54 8.08
N ALA A 322 9.97 -0.67 8.19
CA ALA A 322 8.95 -1.17 7.27
C ALA A 322 7.69 -0.28 7.24
N LEU A 323 7.24 0.17 8.41
CA LEU A 323 6.07 1.04 8.52
C LEU A 323 6.35 2.46 8.01
N LEU A 324 7.53 3.01 8.29
CA LEU A 324 7.97 4.30 7.75
C LEU A 324 8.07 4.26 6.22
N CYS A 325 8.78 3.27 5.67
CA CYS A 325 8.91 3.06 4.23
C CYS A 325 7.57 2.75 3.54
N ALA A 326 6.59 2.19 4.25
CA ALA A 326 5.27 1.94 3.66
C ALA A 326 4.50 3.23 3.38
N ARG A 327 4.78 4.31 4.13
CA ARG A 327 3.91 5.49 4.19
C ARG A 327 4.60 6.82 3.85
N SER A 328 5.93 6.84 3.71
CA SER A 328 6.71 8.03 3.40
C SER A 328 7.75 7.73 2.31
N GLU A 329 7.70 8.49 1.23
CA GLU A 329 8.72 8.48 0.18
C GLU A 329 10.09 8.91 0.69
N PHE A 330 10.12 9.86 1.64
CA PHE A 330 11.34 10.32 2.27
C PHE A 330 12.03 9.16 2.98
N PHE A 331 11.32 8.45 3.87
CA PHE A 331 11.92 7.32 4.60
C PHE A 331 12.25 6.17 3.66
N ARG A 332 11.43 5.92 2.64
CA ARG A 332 11.75 4.92 1.62
C ARG A 332 13.07 5.23 0.93
N SER A 333 13.24 6.47 0.46
CA SER A 333 14.47 6.92 -0.21
C SER A 333 15.67 6.89 0.73
N ALA A 334 15.51 7.39 1.97
CA ALA A 334 16.57 7.41 2.96
C ALA A 334 17.03 5.99 3.35
N LEU A 335 16.08 5.09 3.63
CA LEU A 335 16.36 3.75 4.14
C LEU A 335 16.66 2.72 3.05
N GLN A 336 16.28 2.96 1.79
CA GLN A 336 16.71 2.12 0.66
C GLN A 336 18.09 2.53 0.12
N GLY A 337 18.53 3.76 0.41
CA GLY A 337 19.89 4.25 0.12
C GLY A 337 20.95 3.86 1.17
N GLY A 338 22.00 4.67 1.27
CA GLY A 338 23.16 4.43 2.15
C GLY A 338 22.88 4.42 3.66
N PHE A 339 21.68 4.83 4.10
CA PHE A 339 21.34 4.97 5.52
C PHE A 339 20.65 3.75 6.15
N HIS A 340 20.52 2.64 5.42
CA HIS A 340 19.83 1.44 5.89
C HIS A 340 20.37 0.84 7.21
N GLN A 341 21.67 0.98 7.50
CA GLN A 341 22.29 0.47 8.73
C GLN A 341 22.23 1.44 9.89
N LEU A 342 21.76 2.68 9.69
CA LEU A 342 21.77 3.65 10.77
C LEU A 342 20.79 3.23 11.85
N PRO A 343 21.25 3.05 13.11
CA PRO A 343 20.36 2.74 14.23
C PRO A 343 19.44 3.92 14.55
N THR A 344 19.82 5.13 14.15
CA THR A 344 19.11 6.37 14.43
C THR A 344 19.03 7.25 13.18
N ILE A 345 17.85 7.77 12.87
CA ILE A 345 17.61 8.81 11.87
C ILE A 345 17.48 10.14 12.59
N ASP A 346 18.31 11.11 12.21
CA ASP A 346 18.32 12.43 12.82
C ASP A 346 17.25 13.35 12.21
N LEU A 347 16.30 13.78 13.05
CA LEU A 347 15.23 14.70 12.69
C LEU A 347 15.32 16.02 13.48
N GLN A 348 16.44 16.30 14.17
CA GLN A 348 16.60 17.53 14.95
C GLN A 348 16.47 18.82 14.12
N TRP A 349 16.82 18.76 12.84
CA TRP A 349 16.67 19.87 11.90
C TRP A 349 15.21 20.32 11.70
N THR A 350 14.24 19.49 12.04
CA THR A 350 12.81 19.84 12.00
C THR A 350 12.35 20.66 13.20
N GLY A 351 13.16 20.73 14.28
CA GLY A 351 12.83 21.44 15.51
C GLY A 351 11.75 20.76 16.38
N VAL A 352 11.23 19.60 15.99
CA VAL A 352 10.12 18.93 16.68
C VAL A 352 10.58 18.08 17.86
N GLY A 353 9.71 17.97 18.87
CA GLY A 353 9.91 17.14 20.05
C GLY A 353 9.42 15.70 19.86
N ARG A 354 9.66 14.86 20.88
CA ARG A 354 9.19 13.48 20.93
C ARG A 354 7.68 13.37 20.90
N HIS A 355 6.96 14.38 21.39
CA HIS A 355 5.50 14.38 21.41
C HIS A 355 4.93 14.41 19.98
N GLU A 356 5.38 15.36 19.16
CA GLU A 356 4.98 15.51 17.78
C GLU A 356 5.39 14.30 16.94
N LEU A 357 6.60 13.75 17.17
CA LEU A 357 7.02 12.50 16.52
C LEU A 357 6.09 11.33 16.85
N ARG A 358 5.62 11.20 18.10
CA ARG A 358 4.66 10.13 18.46
C ARG A 358 3.30 10.33 17.80
N GLN A 359 2.84 11.58 17.66
CA GLN A 359 1.62 11.89 16.92
C GLN A 359 1.74 11.57 15.43
N LEU A 360 2.89 11.90 14.82
CA LEU A 360 3.21 11.51 13.46
C LEU A 360 3.25 9.98 13.29
N LEU A 361 3.93 9.27 14.19
CA LEU A 361 4.01 7.81 14.14
C LEU A 361 2.63 7.17 14.30
N SER A 362 1.77 7.75 15.15
CA SER A 362 0.37 7.34 15.26
C SER A 362 -0.36 7.42 13.91
N PHE A 363 -0.12 8.49 13.15
CA PHE A 363 -0.65 8.63 11.80
C PHE A 363 -0.04 7.66 10.80
N VAL A 364 1.29 7.48 10.81
CA VAL A 364 1.96 6.49 9.94
C VAL A 364 1.36 5.10 10.17
N TYR A 365 1.11 4.76 11.43
CA TYR A 365 0.70 3.42 11.81
C TYR A 365 -0.81 3.20 11.61
N SER A 366 -1.65 4.17 11.94
CA SER A 366 -3.11 4.01 11.93
C SER A 366 -3.86 4.81 10.87
N GLY A 367 -3.18 5.73 10.18
CA GLY A 367 -3.83 6.74 9.35
C GLY A 367 -4.63 7.77 10.14
N ARG A 368 -4.49 7.81 11.46
CA ARG A 368 -5.16 8.74 12.39
C ARG A 368 -4.14 9.32 13.37
N VAL A 369 -4.37 10.54 13.83
CA VAL A 369 -3.54 11.16 14.88
C VAL A 369 -4.28 11.01 16.21
N VAL A 370 -3.61 10.47 17.22
CA VAL A 370 -4.16 10.36 18.57
C VAL A 370 -3.86 11.64 19.34
N ALA A 371 -4.91 12.28 19.87
CA ALA A 371 -4.78 13.50 20.67
C ALA A 371 -4.15 13.20 22.05
N SER A 372 -3.37 14.15 22.56
CA SER A 372 -2.75 14.12 23.87
C SER A 372 -3.82 13.98 24.96
N GLY A 373 -3.74 12.96 25.82
CA GLY A 373 -4.63 12.82 26.99
C GLY A 373 -5.77 11.79 26.87
N SER A 374 -5.95 11.11 25.74
CA SER A 374 -6.90 9.98 25.62
C SER A 374 -6.28 8.64 26.02
N GLU A 375 -5.38 8.62 27.01
CA GLU A 375 -4.83 7.38 27.57
C GLU A 375 -5.99 6.55 28.14
N GLY A 376 -6.38 5.49 27.44
CA GLY A 376 -7.32 4.48 27.96
C GLY A 376 -8.76 4.51 27.42
N ARG A 377 -9.16 5.50 26.61
CA ARG A 377 -10.41 5.41 25.82
C ARG A 377 -10.05 5.35 24.35
N GLY A 378 -10.33 4.22 23.70
CA GLY A 378 -10.11 3.99 22.27
C GLY A 378 -10.93 4.88 21.32
N ASP A 379 -11.35 6.06 21.76
CA ASP A 379 -12.01 7.08 20.96
C ASP A 379 -10.91 7.87 20.25
N LEU A 380 -10.63 7.46 19.03
CA LEU A 380 -9.73 8.12 18.09
C LEU A 380 -10.27 9.53 17.81
N ALA A 381 -9.72 10.55 18.49
CA ALA A 381 -10.14 11.94 18.34
C ALA A 381 -9.78 12.49 16.94
N LEU A 382 -10.57 13.46 16.47
CA LEU A 382 -10.24 14.28 15.30
C LEU A 382 -8.94 15.06 15.60
N LEU A 383 -8.06 15.20 14.59
CA LEU A 383 -6.84 16.01 14.71
C LEU A 383 -7.22 17.43 15.14
N SER A 384 -6.66 17.92 16.24
CA SER A 384 -6.91 19.29 16.71
C SER A 384 -6.21 20.29 15.79
N PRO A 385 -6.73 21.53 15.66
CA PRO A 385 -6.05 22.58 14.90
C PRO A 385 -4.62 22.86 15.37
N GLU A 386 -4.37 22.82 16.68
CA GLU A 386 -3.05 23.00 17.26
C GLU A 386 -2.07 21.90 16.81
N ALA A 387 -2.50 20.64 16.85
CA ALA A 387 -1.70 19.52 16.39
C ALA A 387 -1.55 19.54 14.85
N ALA A 388 -2.56 20.00 14.12
CA ALA A 388 -2.45 20.18 12.67
C ALA A 388 -1.38 21.22 12.30
N LEU A 389 -1.32 22.32 13.04
CA LEU A 389 -0.32 23.37 12.85
C LEU A 389 1.09 22.87 13.15
N SER A 390 1.28 22.11 14.25
CA SER A 390 2.60 21.57 14.61
C SER A 390 3.07 20.46 13.68
N LEU A 391 2.16 19.62 13.15
CA LEU A 391 2.50 18.48 12.30
C LEU A 391 2.63 18.84 10.82
N LEU A 392 2.03 19.94 10.35
CA LEU A 392 2.04 20.30 8.93
C LEU A 392 3.47 20.46 8.34
N PRO A 393 4.41 21.19 8.99
CA PRO A 393 5.78 21.29 8.49
C PRO A 393 6.48 19.94 8.42
N LEU A 394 6.25 19.09 9.43
CA LEU A 394 6.83 17.75 9.51
C LEU A 394 6.25 16.83 8.43
N ALA A 395 4.95 16.94 8.14
CA ALA A 395 4.29 16.19 7.08
C ALA A 395 4.85 16.54 5.70
N ALA A 396 5.05 17.83 5.43
CA ALA A 396 5.66 18.29 4.18
C ALA A 396 7.13 17.84 4.08
N ALA A 397 7.91 18.01 5.15
CA ALA A 397 9.32 17.65 5.22
C ALA A 397 9.58 16.15 5.02
N LEU A 398 8.68 15.30 5.53
CA LEU A 398 8.79 13.84 5.47
C LEU A 398 7.95 13.21 4.35
N LEU A 399 7.41 14.02 3.43
CA LEU A 399 6.61 13.57 2.28
C LEU A 399 5.46 12.64 2.70
N LEU A 400 4.69 13.08 3.70
CA LEU A 400 3.51 12.41 4.22
C LEU A 400 2.23 13.09 3.69
N ASP A 401 1.95 12.94 2.39
CA ASP A 401 0.85 13.66 1.72
C ASP A 401 -0.52 13.47 2.39
N GLY A 402 -0.74 12.27 2.96
CA GLY A 402 -1.97 11.97 3.69
C GLY A 402 -2.14 12.83 4.95
N LEU A 403 -1.06 13.04 5.70
CA LEU A 403 -1.07 13.88 6.90
C LEU A 403 -1.14 15.35 6.51
N GLN A 404 -0.38 15.76 5.48
CA GLN A 404 -0.40 17.12 4.96
C GLN A 404 -1.81 17.54 4.53
N ARG A 405 -2.49 16.73 3.70
CA ARG A 405 -3.88 17.01 3.30
C ARG A 405 -4.86 17.05 4.48
N LEU A 406 -4.64 16.22 5.49
CA LEU A 406 -5.49 16.17 6.68
C LEU A 406 -5.28 17.44 7.52
N SER A 407 -4.03 17.84 7.76
CA SER A 407 -3.70 19.09 8.44
C SER A 407 -4.23 20.30 7.68
N GLU A 408 -4.08 20.36 6.36
CA GLU A 408 -4.63 21.43 5.53
C GLU A 408 -6.15 21.54 5.65
N ALA A 409 -6.85 20.41 5.66
CA ALA A 409 -8.31 20.39 5.78
C ALA A 409 -8.77 20.88 7.17
N VAL A 410 -8.08 20.48 8.24
CA VAL A 410 -8.39 20.93 9.61
C VAL A 410 -8.12 22.42 9.77
N LEU A 411 -6.95 22.89 9.30
CA LEU A 411 -6.59 24.30 9.39
C LEU A 411 -7.48 25.19 8.54
N SER A 412 -7.83 24.74 7.32
CA SER A 412 -8.74 25.50 6.44
C SER A 412 -10.13 25.70 7.05
N ALA A 413 -10.57 24.82 7.95
CA ALA A 413 -11.87 24.91 8.61
C ALA A 413 -11.90 25.94 9.76
N VAL A 414 -10.74 26.41 10.23
CA VAL A 414 -10.62 27.37 11.34
C VAL A 414 -10.00 28.70 10.91
N VAL A 415 -9.82 28.93 9.60
CA VAL A 415 -9.28 30.19 9.10
C VAL A 415 -10.28 31.32 9.35
N ASP A 416 -9.79 32.40 9.94
CA ASP A 416 -10.51 33.65 10.17
C ASP A 416 -9.62 34.86 9.88
N GLU A 417 -10.18 36.07 9.97
CA GLU A 417 -9.45 37.31 9.67
C GLU A 417 -8.24 37.55 10.60
N GLU A 418 -8.29 37.03 11.84
CA GLU A 418 -7.23 37.23 12.84
C GLU A 418 -6.03 36.32 12.58
N ASN A 419 -6.28 35.10 12.10
CA ASN A 419 -5.26 34.06 11.94
C ASN A 419 -4.81 33.82 10.49
N ALA A 420 -5.53 34.33 9.48
CA ALA A 420 -5.27 34.06 8.08
C ALA A 420 -3.86 34.45 7.61
N SER A 421 -3.31 35.57 8.10
CA SER A 421 -1.96 36.01 7.72
C SER A 421 -0.89 35.04 8.22
N ALA A 422 -0.98 34.59 9.48
CA ALA A 422 -0.02 33.65 10.05
C ALA A 422 -0.12 32.26 9.41
N LEU A 423 -1.35 31.79 9.15
CA LEU A 423 -1.57 30.51 8.46
C LEU A 423 -1.11 30.53 7.00
N LEU A 424 -1.20 31.68 6.32
CA LEU A 424 -0.69 31.84 4.96
C LEU A 424 0.83 31.66 4.90
N GLU A 425 1.58 32.24 5.84
CA GLU A 425 3.04 32.07 5.91
C GLU A 425 3.43 30.60 6.09
N VAL A 426 2.75 29.89 7.00
CA VAL A 426 2.98 28.45 7.22
C VAL A 426 2.60 27.65 5.98
N ALA A 427 1.48 27.99 5.33
CA ALA A 427 1.03 27.32 4.12
C ALA A 427 2.05 27.43 2.98
N ASP A 428 2.67 28.60 2.83
CA ASP A 428 3.71 28.84 1.82
C ASP A 428 4.98 28.04 2.10
N GLN A 429 5.44 27.99 3.36
CA GLN A 429 6.62 27.22 3.74
C GLN A 429 6.44 25.70 3.53
N CYS A 430 5.21 25.21 3.70
CA CYS A 430 4.88 23.79 3.61
C CYS A 430 4.34 23.36 2.23
N TYR A 431 4.27 24.28 1.25
CA TYR A 431 3.62 24.05 -0.05
C TYR A 431 2.16 23.55 0.06
N ALA A 432 1.45 23.99 1.10
CA ALA A 432 0.07 23.61 1.39
C ALA A 432 -0.92 24.46 0.57
N SER A 433 -1.09 24.06 -0.70
CA SER A 433 -1.87 24.81 -1.70
C SER A 433 -3.33 25.07 -1.31
N ARG A 434 -4.00 24.14 -0.63
CA ARG A 434 -5.41 24.28 -0.26
C ARG A 434 -5.56 25.26 0.89
N LEU A 435 -4.71 25.15 1.90
CA LEU A 435 -4.69 26.11 3.02
C LEU A 435 -4.35 27.52 2.52
N LYS A 436 -3.36 27.63 1.62
CA LYS A 436 -2.97 28.90 0.99
C LYS A 436 -4.15 29.57 0.28
N ALA A 437 -4.92 28.80 -0.50
CA ALA A 437 -6.10 29.31 -1.21
C ALA A 437 -7.15 29.86 -0.24
N THR A 438 -7.48 29.11 0.81
CA THR A 438 -8.43 29.53 1.84
C THR A 438 -7.99 30.81 2.55
N CYS A 439 -6.73 30.88 3.00
CA CYS A 439 -6.20 32.08 3.66
C CYS A 439 -6.21 33.31 2.73
N SER A 440 -5.89 33.11 1.44
CA SER A 440 -5.91 34.18 0.44
C SER A 440 -7.32 34.69 0.15
N GLU A 441 -8.34 33.84 0.29
CA GLU A 441 -9.74 34.24 0.12
C GLU A 441 -10.21 35.10 1.28
N VAL A 442 -9.94 34.67 2.52
CA VAL A 442 -10.30 35.42 3.75
C VAL A 442 -9.57 36.76 3.84
N LEU A 443 -8.32 36.87 3.39
CA LEU A 443 -7.60 38.15 3.39
C LEU A 443 -8.07 39.13 2.29
N ARG A 444 -8.86 38.65 1.32
CA ARG A 444 -9.43 39.49 0.26
C ARG A 444 -10.85 39.97 0.55
N SER A 445 -11.61 39.20 1.34
CA SER A 445 -12.89 39.64 1.93
C SER A 445 -12.65 40.70 2.98
#